data_AF-A0A382G6J5-F1
#
_entry.id   AF-A0A382G6J5-F1
#
_cell.length_a   1.000
_cell.length_b   1.000
_cell.length_c   1.000
_cell.angle_alpha   90.00
_cell.angle_beta   90.00
_cell.angle_gamma   90.00
#
_symmetry.space_group_name_H-M   'P 1'
#
loop_
_entity.id
_entity.type
_entity.pdbx_description
1 polymer ?
#
loop_
_entity_poly.entity_id
_entity_poly.type
_entity_poly.pdbx_seq_one_letter_code
_entity_poly.pdbx_strand_id
1 'polypeptide(L)'
;MFSDEQANNIQKSFLAICVPCYGGQVTEKHYVSMMSYTIACMKNGMTFSIETLANESLVTRARNNLVAKMMMNPKTTHLMFVDADVGFAPESVYKLIGHNKDVVGGIYPKKTFEPDYVFNPSLDSKRDGDLIAVDDIGTGFLLIKREVIQKMFDNFPDLKYRNNINIDSEAEPFM
;
A
#
# COMPACT_ATOMS: atom_id res chain seq x y z
N MET A 1 15.93 15.17 -6.01
CA MET A 1 15.78 14.71 -7.41
C MET A 1 16.05 13.22 -7.41
N PHE A 2 15.24 12.41 -8.07
CA PHE A 2 15.47 10.95 -8.17
C PHE A 2 16.69 10.69 -9.05
N SER A 3 17.45 9.63 -8.76
CA SER A 3 18.45 9.14 -9.72
C SER A 3 17.78 8.57 -10.97
N ASP A 4 18.52 8.41 -12.06
CA ASP A 4 17.98 7.83 -13.31
C ASP A 4 17.43 6.42 -13.09
N GLU A 5 18.09 5.62 -12.25
CA GLU A 5 17.62 4.30 -11.85
C GLU A 5 16.29 4.37 -11.10
N GLN A 6 16.19 5.27 -10.11
CA GLN A 6 14.96 5.47 -9.35
C GLN A 6 13.83 5.94 -10.25
N ALA A 7 14.09 6.91 -11.12
CA ALA A 7 13.11 7.43 -12.06
C ALA A 7 12.59 6.35 -13.01
N ASN A 8 13.49 5.49 -13.53
CA ASN A 8 13.13 4.35 -14.38
C ASN A 8 12.29 3.31 -13.62
N ASN A 9 12.63 3.01 -12.37
CA ASN A 9 11.86 2.08 -11.53
C ASN A 9 10.46 2.63 -11.23
N ILE A 10 10.35 3.92 -10.91
CA ILE A 10 9.07 4.60 -10.69
C ILE A 10 8.23 4.54 -11.97
N GLN A 11 8.78 4.92 -13.12
CA GLN A 11 8.06 4.95 -14.40
C GLN A 11 7.54 3.59 -14.87
N LYS A 12 8.27 2.50 -14.58
CA LYS A 12 7.86 1.13 -14.93
C LYS A 12 6.87 0.52 -13.94
N SER A 13 6.65 1.15 -12.80
CA SER A 13 5.74 0.63 -11.79
C SER A 13 4.29 0.82 -12.20
N PHE A 14 3.50 -0.23 -12.05
CA PHE A 14 2.05 -0.15 -11.98
C PHE A 14 1.62 -0.35 -10.52
N LEU A 15 1.09 0.70 -9.90
CA LEU A 15 0.67 0.71 -8.50
C LEU A 15 -0.82 0.36 -8.38
N ALA A 16 -1.17 -0.53 -7.46
CA ALA A 16 -2.53 -0.67 -6.96
C ALA A 16 -2.62 -0.01 -5.58
N ILE A 17 -3.37 1.10 -5.50
CA ILE A 17 -3.65 1.78 -4.23
C ILE A 17 -4.88 1.13 -3.62
N CYS A 18 -4.69 0.44 -2.50
CA CYS A 18 -5.70 -0.32 -1.79
C CYS A 18 -6.17 0.46 -0.55
N VAL A 19 -7.43 0.91 -0.56
CA VAL A 19 -8.01 1.74 0.51
C VAL A 19 -9.21 1.05 1.16
N PRO A 20 -9.06 0.52 2.40
CA PRO A 20 -10.19 0.10 3.20
C PRO A 20 -11.02 1.32 3.63
N CYS A 21 -12.26 1.44 3.15
CA CYS A 21 -13.14 2.58 3.44
C CYS A 21 -14.26 2.15 4.40
N TYR A 22 -14.03 2.23 5.71
CA TYR A 22 -15.07 1.90 6.69
C TYR A 22 -16.31 2.78 6.48
N GLY A 23 -17.49 2.16 6.33
CA GLY A 23 -18.74 2.87 6.02
C GLY A 23 -18.73 3.62 4.67
N GLY A 24 -17.81 3.28 3.77
CA GLY A 24 -17.63 3.97 2.48
C GLY A 24 -17.08 5.39 2.60
N GLN A 25 -16.52 5.76 3.75
CA GLN A 25 -16.04 7.12 4.02
C GLN A 25 -14.55 7.27 3.75
N VAL A 26 -14.15 8.47 3.32
CA VAL A 26 -12.77 8.95 3.26
C VAL A 26 -12.71 10.35 3.87
N THR A 27 -11.57 10.71 4.43
CA THR A 27 -11.34 12.08 4.93
C THR A 27 -11.02 13.04 3.78
N GLU A 28 -11.24 14.33 4.03
CA GLU A 28 -10.85 15.40 3.11
C GLU A 28 -9.35 15.34 2.76
N LYS A 29 -8.48 15.10 3.75
CA LYS A 29 -7.03 14.98 3.53
C LYS A 29 -6.67 13.85 2.57
N HIS A 30 -7.26 12.67 2.79
CA HIS A 30 -7.04 11.52 1.89
C HIS A 30 -7.53 11.83 0.48
N TYR A 31 -8.72 12.42 0.34
CA TYR A 31 -9.29 12.81 -0.94
C TYR A 31 -8.36 13.77 -1.71
N VAL A 32 -7.86 14.83 -1.07
CA VAL A 32 -6.93 15.79 -1.69
C VAL A 32 -5.64 15.11 -2.13
N SER A 33 -5.09 14.21 -1.31
CA SER A 33 -3.89 13.42 -1.65
C SER A 33 -4.10 12.53 -2.87
N MET A 34 -5.22 11.82 -2.95
CA MET A 34 -5.56 10.97 -4.10
C MET A 34 -5.72 11.79 -5.38
N MET A 35 -6.36 12.97 -5.31
CA MET A 35 -6.49 13.87 -6.47
C MET A 35 -5.12 14.39 -6.92
N SER A 36 -4.28 14.81 -5.97
CA SER A 36 -2.93 15.28 -6.26
C SER A 36 -2.06 14.18 -6.89
N TYR A 37 -2.16 12.95 -6.39
CA TYR A 37 -1.46 11.79 -6.93
C TYR A 37 -1.93 11.45 -8.35
N THR A 38 -3.24 11.51 -8.59
CA THR A 38 -3.83 11.29 -9.92
C THR A 38 -3.26 12.28 -10.94
N ILE A 39 -3.26 13.58 -10.61
CA ILE A 39 -2.72 14.63 -11.46
C ILE A 39 -1.22 14.42 -11.71
N ALA A 40 -0.46 14.07 -10.67
CA ALA A 40 0.97 13.83 -10.78
C ALA A 40 1.27 12.64 -11.70
N CYS A 41 0.55 11.52 -11.56
CA CYS A 41 0.69 10.37 -12.45
C CYS A 41 0.36 10.72 -13.90
N MET A 42 -0.75 11.42 -14.15
CA MET A 42 -1.14 11.84 -15.51
C MET A 42 -0.09 12.74 -16.17
N LYS A 43 0.46 13.72 -15.43
CA LYS A 43 1.53 14.60 -15.92
C LYS A 43 2.81 13.85 -16.27
N ASN A 44 3.06 12.71 -15.62
CA ASN A 44 4.25 11.89 -15.80
C ASN A 44 4.00 10.66 -16.71
N GLY A 45 2.85 10.57 -17.38
CA GLY A 45 2.51 9.45 -18.27
C GLY A 45 2.33 8.12 -17.54
N MET A 46 2.13 8.14 -16.22
CA MET A 46 1.97 6.94 -15.40
C MET A 46 0.49 6.58 -15.24
N THR A 47 0.23 5.28 -15.13
CA THR A 47 -1.11 4.75 -14.81
C THR A 47 -1.04 3.91 -13.55
N PHE A 48 -2.16 3.84 -12.84
CA PHE A 48 -2.31 3.09 -11.60
C PHE A 48 -3.77 2.65 -11.45
N SER A 49 -4.03 1.80 -10.46
CA SER A 49 -5.38 1.37 -10.10
C SER A 49 -5.70 1.79 -8.67
N ILE A 50 -6.98 1.99 -8.38
CA ILE A 50 -7.49 2.29 -7.04
C ILE A 50 -8.49 1.19 -6.71
N GLU A 51 -8.16 0.39 -5.70
CA GLU A 51 -9.01 -0.66 -5.18
C GLU A 51 -9.58 -0.21 -3.84
N THR A 52 -10.90 -0.12 -3.74
CA THR A 52 -11.58 0.23 -2.49
C THR A 52 -12.50 -0.90 -2.03
N LEU A 53 -12.76 -0.91 -0.73
CA LEU A 53 -13.76 -1.78 -0.14
C LEU A 53 -14.54 -1.03 0.94
N ALA A 54 -15.85 -0.95 0.75
CA ALA A 54 -16.78 -0.36 1.71
C ALA A 54 -17.44 -1.43 2.57
N ASN A 55 -18.01 -1.00 3.71
CA ASN A 55 -18.88 -1.81 4.58
C ASN A 55 -18.25 -3.09 5.15
N GLU A 56 -16.93 -3.10 5.27
CA GLU A 56 -16.20 -4.15 5.96
C GLU A 56 -15.80 -3.66 7.37
N SER A 57 -16.25 -4.36 8.41
CA SER A 57 -15.95 -4.02 9.81
C SER A 57 -14.61 -4.56 10.28
N LEU A 58 -14.10 -5.63 9.64
CA LEU A 58 -12.85 -6.27 10.00
C LEU A 58 -11.76 -5.88 8.99
N VAL A 59 -10.84 -5.01 9.42
CA VAL A 59 -9.78 -4.46 8.55
C VAL A 59 -8.89 -5.53 7.91
N THR A 60 -8.63 -6.65 8.60
CA THR A 60 -7.84 -7.76 8.05
C THR A 60 -8.57 -8.41 6.87
N ARG A 61 -9.89 -8.60 6.99
CA ARG A 61 -10.73 -9.08 5.89
C ARG A 61 -10.75 -8.09 4.73
N ALA A 62 -10.85 -6.80 5.02
CA ALA A 62 -10.84 -5.77 3.99
C ALA A 62 -9.54 -5.82 3.17
N ARG A 63 -8.40 -5.88 3.85
CA ARG A 63 -7.08 -5.93 3.22
C ARG A 63 -6.88 -7.20 2.41
N ASN A 64 -7.30 -8.37 2.89
CA ASN A 64 -7.22 -9.61 2.11
C ASN A 64 -8.04 -9.54 0.82
N ASN A 65 -9.27 -9.00 0.86
CA ASN A 65 -10.06 -8.81 -0.35
C ASN A 65 -9.40 -7.82 -1.32
N LEU A 66 -8.80 -6.74 -0.81
CA LEU A 66 -8.08 -5.77 -1.64
C LEU A 66 -6.81 -6.37 -2.26
N VAL A 67 -6.10 -7.24 -1.53
CA VAL A 67 -4.97 -8.01 -2.08
C VAL A 67 -5.44 -8.89 -3.23
N ALA A 68 -6.54 -9.62 -3.04
CA ALA A 68 -7.10 -10.48 -4.08
C ALA A 68 -7.45 -9.67 -5.35
N LYS A 69 -8.19 -8.56 -5.21
CA LYS A 69 -8.52 -7.64 -6.32
C LYS A 69 -7.29 -7.13 -7.05
N MET A 70 -6.28 -6.69 -6.31
CA MET A 70 -4.99 -6.24 -6.85
C MET A 70 -4.29 -7.34 -7.66
N MET A 71 -4.33 -8.58 -7.16
CA MET A 71 -3.66 -9.72 -7.79
C MET A 71 -4.33 -10.14 -9.09
N MET A 72 -5.63 -9.91 -9.26
CA MET A 72 -6.36 -10.17 -10.52
C MET A 72 -5.80 -9.38 -11.71
N ASN A 73 -5.21 -8.20 -11.47
CA ASN A 73 -4.56 -7.44 -12.53
C ASN A 73 -3.08 -7.85 -12.66
N PRO A 74 -2.68 -8.60 -13.71
CA PRO A 74 -1.31 -9.08 -13.86
C PRO A 74 -0.31 -7.96 -14.14
N LYS A 75 -0.76 -6.76 -14.51
CA LYS A 75 0.13 -5.61 -14.73
C LYS A 75 0.64 -5.02 -13.41
N THR A 76 -0.05 -5.26 -12.30
CA THR A 76 0.33 -4.67 -11.01
C THR A 76 1.73 -5.12 -10.61
N THR A 77 2.54 -4.18 -10.16
CA THR A 77 3.91 -4.43 -9.67
C THR A 77 4.03 -4.22 -8.18
N HIS A 78 3.21 -3.33 -7.62
CA HIS A 78 3.21 -2.96 -6.22
C HIS A 78 1.78 -2.80 -5.72
N LEU A 79 1.54 -3.23 -4.49
CA LEU A 79 0.37 -2.88 -3.69
C LEU A 79 0.77 -1.77 -2.72
N MET A 80 -0.08 -0.76 -2.58
CA MET A 80 0.04 0.27 -1.56
C MET A 80 -1.22 0.29 -0.70
N PHE A 81 -1.11 -0.10 0.56
CA PHE A 81 -2.17 0.18 1.52
C PHE A 81 -2.12 1.64 1.96
N VAL A 82 -3.27 2.31 1.89
CA VAL A 82 -3.48 3.64 2.45
C VAL A 82 -4.76 3.62 3.26
N ASP A 83 -4.71 4.02 4.54
CA ASP A 83 -5.93 4.17 5.33
C ASP A 83 -6.73 5.39 4.82
N ALA A 84 -8.06 5.30 4.85
CA ALA A 84 -8.98 6.31 4.32
C ALA A 84 -8.89 7.69 5.03
N ASP A 85 -8.14 7.78 6.13
CA ASP A 85 -7.89 8.98 6.91
C ASP A 85 -6.43 9.46 6.90
N VAL A 86 -5.58 8.82 6.09
CA VAL A 86 -4.19 9.22 5.88
C VAL A 86 -4.05 10.08 4.63
N GLY A 87 -3.46 11.26 4.81
CA GLY A 87 -3.04 12.13 3.72
C GLY A 87 -1.55 11.96 3.42
N PHE A 88 -1.18 12.13 2.15
CA PHE A 88 0.19 11.99 1.64
C PHE A 88 0.45 12.94 0.47
N ALA A 89 1.73 13.21 0.21
CA ALA A 89 2.18 13.90 -1.00
C ALA A 89 2.51 12.85 -2.09
N PRO A 90 2.27 13.14 -3.39
CA PRO A 90 2.61 12.21 -4.47
C PRO A 90 4.06 11.75 -4.46
N GLU A 91 4.98 12.67 -4.12
CA GLU A 91 6.40 12.42 -4.01
C GLU A 91 6.73 11.35 -2.96
N SER A 92 5.94 11.23 -1.89
CA SER A 92 6.12 10.19 -0.89
C SER A 92 5.94 8.80 -1.48
N VAL A 93 4.94 8.62 -2.36
CA VAL A 93 4.72 7.34 -3.06
C VAL A 93 5.86 7.05 -4.02
N TYR A 94 6.32 8.04 -4.77
CA TYR A 94 7.47 7.90 -5.67
C TYR A 94 8.76 7.55 -4.93
N LYS A 95 9.00 8.15 -3.74
CA LYS A 95 10.13 7.79 -2.88
C LYS A 95 10.07 6.34 -2.43
N LEU A 96 8.91 5.86 -1.97
CA LEU A 96 8.76 4.47 -1.54
C LEU A 96 9.10 3.49 -2.67
N ILE A 97 8.59 3.74 -3.88
CA ILE A 97 8.91 2.92 -5.08
C ILE A 97 10.40 3.05 -5.42
N GLY A 98 10.95 4.26 -5.41
CA GLY A 98 12.34 4.55 -5.72
C GLY A 98 13.34 3.93 -4.74
N HIS A 99 12.95 3.61 -3.50
CA HIS A 99 13.81 2.88 -2.56
C HIS A 99 13.94 1.38 -2.90
N ASN A 100 13.07 0.84 -3.77
CA ASN A 100 13.14 -0.52 -4.29
C ASN A 100 13.27 -1.62 -3.22
N LYS A 101 12.63 -1.42 -2.05
CA LYS A 101 12.56 -2.43 -0.99
C LYS A 101 11.33 -3.31 -1.19
N ASP A 102 11.43 -4.57 -0.75
CA ASP A 102 10.35 -5.56 -0.87
C ASP A 102 9.10 -5.15 -0.10
N VAL A 103 9.31 -4.60 1.11
CA VAL A 103 8.29 -3.97 1.95
C VAL A 103 8.86 -2.66 2.47
N VAL A 104 8.11 -1.56 2.31
CA VAL A 104 8.50 -0.24 2.82
C VAL A 104 7.26 0.58 3.12
N GLY A 105 7.21 1.20 4.29
CA GLY A 105 6.11 2.09 4.67
C GLY A 105 6.60 3.49 4.97
N GLY A 106 5.73 4.47 4.76
CA GLY A 106 5.98 5.82 5.28
C GLY A 106 5.44 5.94 6.69
N ILE A 107 6.17 6.68 7.52
CA ILE A 107 5.83 6.89 8.92
C ILE A 107 4.77 8.00 9.01
N TYR A 108 3.68 7.75 9.73
CA TYR A 108 2.59 8.71 9.96
C TYR A 108 2.23 8.79 11.46
N PRO A 109 1.62 9.88 11.94
CA PRO A 109 1.31 10.07 13.35
C PRO A 109 0.29 9.06 13.88
N LYS A 110 0.50 8.59 15.12
CA LYS A 110 -0.53 7.89 15.90
C LYS A 110 -1.64 8.86 16.30
N LYS A 111 -2.85 8.34 16.51
CA LYS A 111 -3.99 9.09 17.04
C LYS A 111 -3.93 9.17 18.57
N THR A 112 -2.85 9.76 19.07
CA THR A 112 -2.56 9.92 20.50
C THR A 112 -2.47 11.40 20.86
N PHE A 113 -2.65 11.72 22.14
CA PHE A 113 -2.52 13.11 22.62
C PHE A 113 -1.07 13.58 22.53
N GLU A 114 -0.14 12.76 23.03
CA GLU A 114 1.28 12.99 22.85
C GLU A 114 1.71 12.60 21.42
N PRO A 115 2.52 13.43 20.73
CA PRO A 115 3.02 13.11 19.41
C PRO A 115 3.84 11.82 19.41
N ASP A 116 3.35 10.82 18.70
CA ASP A 116 4.02 9.55 18.47
C ASP A 116 3.71 9.07 17.03
N TYR A 117 4.49 8.12 16.53
CA TYR A 117 4.47 7.68 15.13
C TYR A 117 4.32 6.17 15.01
N VAL A 118 3.67 5.70 13.95
CA VAL A 118 3.28 4.30 13.79
C VAL A 118 4.41 3.43 13.20
N PHE A 119 5.48 3.20 13.97
CA PHE A 119 6.55 2.26 13.62
C PHE A 119 7.32 1.77 14.86
N ASN A 120 7.93 0.59 14.76
CA ASN A 120 8.79 0.02 15.81
C ASN A 120 10.17 -0.30 15.23
N PRO A 121 11.22 0.50 15.52
CA PRO A 121 12.58 0.25 15.06
C PRO A 121 13.10 -1.11 15.53
N SER A 122 13.80 -1.84 14.67
CA SER A 122 14.49 -3.06 15.07
C SER A 122 15.62 -2.75 16.06
N LEU A 123 15.96 -3.71 16.89
CA LEU A 123 17.13 -3.62 17.77
C LEU A 123 18.39 -3.29 16.94
N ASP A 124 19.17 -2.32 17.39
CA ASP A 124 20.38 -1.82 16.73
C ASP A 124 20.20 -1.26 15.30
N SER A 125 18.96 -1.00 14.88
CA SER A 125 18.68 -0.38 13.59
C SER A 125 19.38 0.97 13.46
N LYS A 126 20.05 1.18 12.33
CA LYS A 126 20.67 2.45 11.98
C LYS A 126 19.92 3.06 10.81
N ARG A 127 19.77 4.38 10.87
CA ARG A 127 19.20 5.14 9.76
C ARG A 127 20.13 5.06 8.55
N ASP A 128 19.56 4.72 7.39
CA ASP A 128 20.21 4.68 6.09
C ASP A 128 19.48 5.67 5.17
N GLY A 129 20.01 6.90 5.06
CA GLY A 129 19.36 7.99 4.35
C GLY A 129 17.97 8.32 4.91
N ASP A 130 16.93 8.10 4.11
CA ASP A 130 15.52 8.29 4.49
C ASP A 130 14.89 7.03 5.12
N LEU A 131 15.62 5.93 5.24
CA LEU A 131 15.12 4.64 5.72
C LEU A 131 15.65 4.28 7.11
N ILE A 132 14.89 3.47 7.84
CA ILE A 132 15.31 2.79 9.06
C ILE A 132 14.68 1.39 9.06
N ALA A 133 15.43 0.39 9.50
CA ALA A 133 14.91 -0.97 9.66
C ALA A 133 13.95 -1.04 10.85
N VAL A 134 12.83 -1.73 10.67
CA VAL A 134 11.74 -1.84 11.65
C VAL A 134 11.31 -3.30 11.77
N ASP A 135 10.92 -3.70 12.98
CA ASP A 135 10.34 -5.03 13.22
C ASP A 135 8.89 -5.06 12.72
N ASP A 136 8.18 -3.94 12.90
CA ASP A 136 6.84 -3.73 12.37
C ASP A 136 6.54 -2.25 12.11
N ILE A 137 5.55 -2.01 11.24
CA ILE A 137 5.08 -0.68 10.85
C ILE A 137 3.58 -0.71 10.62
N GLY A 138 2.93 0.45 10.84
CA GLY A 138 1.53 0.64 10.49
C GLY A 138 1.27 0.41 9.01
N THR A 139 0.20 -0.34 8.72
CA THR A 139 -0.20 -0.65 7.34
C THR A 139 -1.05 0.45 6.69
N GLY A 140 -1.22 1.61 7.33
CA GLY A 140 -2.01 2.73 6.80
C GLY A 140 -1.27 3.57 5.77
N PHE A 141 0.02 3.28 5.54
CA PHE A 141 0.81 3.83 4.44
C PHE A 141 1.97 2.89 4.10
N LEU A 142 1.65 1.72 3.55
CA LEU A 142 2.58 0.60 3.35
C LEU A 142 2.62 0.12 1.90
N LEU A 143 3.81 0.12 1.30
CA LEU A 143 4.09 -0.40 -0.03
C LEU A 143 4.67 -1.82 0.08
N ILE A 144 4.14 -2.74 -0.72
CA ILE A 144 4.58 -4.13 -0.82
C ILE A 144 4.73 -4.48 -2.30
N LYS A 145 5.86 -5.05 -2.70
CA LYS A 145 6.01 -5.56 -4.06
C LYS A 145 5.08 -6.76 -4.29
N ARG A 146 4.49 -6.86 -5.49
CA ARG A 146 3.63 -7.99 -5.86
C ARG A 146 4.30 -9.35 -5.65
N GLU A 147 5.59 -9.45 -5.97
CA GLU A 147 6.36 -10.69 -5.82
C GLU A 147 6.46 -11.17 -4.37
N VAL A 148 6.36 -10.26 -3.37
CA VAL A 148 6.31 -10.63 -1.96
C VAL A 148 4.99 -11.33 -1.64
N ILE A 149 3.87 -10.79 -2.13
CA ILE A 149 2.55 -11.43 -1.99
C ILE A 149 2.54 -12.80 -2.66
N GLN A 150 3.09 -12.90 -3.88
CA GLN A 150 3.20 -14.20 -4.56
C GLN A 150 4.04 -15.20 -3.77
N LYS A 151 5.20 -14.79 -3.25
CA LYS A 151 6.03 -15.63 -2.37
C LYS A 151 5.25 -16.08 -1.14
N MET A 152 4.42 -15.22 -0.55
CA MET A 152 3.56 -15.61 0.58
C MET A 152 2.54 -16.68 0.17
N PHE A 153 1.88 -16.53 -0.98
CA PHE A 153 0.94 -17.54 -1.50
C PHE A 153 1.63 -18.89 -1.74
N ASP A 154 2.82 -18.86 -2.36
CA ASP A 154 3.55 -20.07 -2.73
C ASP A 154 4.10 -20.82 -1.49
N ASN A 155 4.56 -20.09 -0.47
CA ASN A 155 5.19 -20.68 0.73
C ASN A 155 4.22 -20.98 1.87
N PHE A 156 3.03 -20.36 1.89
CA PHE A 156 2.04 -20.54 2.94
C PHE A 156 0.63 -20.86 2.39
N PRO A 157 0.48 -21.92 1.57
CA PRO A 157 -0.81 -22.25 0.96
C PRO A 157 -1.90 -22.59 1.99
N ASP A 158 -1.51 -23.08 3.18
CA ASP A 158 -2.45 -23.40 4.27
C ASP A 158 -3.06 -22.15 4.93
N LEU A 159 -2.48 -20.96 4.69
CA LEU A 159 -3.00 -19.68 5.19
C LEU A 159 -3.93 -18.98 4.19
N LYS A 160 -4.31 -19.66 3.10
CA LYS A 160 -5.23 -19.15 2.07
C LYS A 160 -6.49 -18.56 2.73
N TYR A 161 -6.80 -17.29 2.44
CA TYR A 161 -7.93 -16.63 3.06
C TYR A 161 -9.24 -17.08 2.40
N ARG A 162 -10.15 -17.59 3.23
CA ARG A 162 -11.46 -18.05 2.78
C ARG A 162 -12.47 -16.93 2.93
N ASN A 163 -12.91 -16.41 1.79
CA ASN A 163 -13.91 -15.38 1.77
C ASN A 163 -15.30 -15.95 2.05
N ASN A 164 -15.85 -15.64 3.23
CA ASN A 164 -17.17 -16.08 3.64
C ASN A 164 -18.27 -15.06 3.29
N ILE A 165 -17.95 -14.00 2.53
CA ILE A 165 -18.87 -12.90 2.20
C ILE A 165 -19.19 -12.75 0.70
N ASN A 166 -18.89 -13.77 -0.12
CA ASN A 166 -19.27 -13.87 -1.55
C ASN A 166 -18.90 -12.64 -2.41
N ILE A 167 -17.72 -12.07 -2.20
CA ILE A 167 -17.24 -10.97 -3.04
C ILE A 167 -16.43 -11.59 -4.19
N ASP A 168 -17.14 -11.85 -5.30
CA ASP A 168 -16.61 -12.17 -6.63
C ASP A 168 -15.83 -13.49 -6.79
N SER A 169 -16.38 -14.44 -7.55
CA SER A 169 -15.77 -15.75 -7.79
C SER A 169 -14.45 -15.67 -8.57
N GLU A 170 -14.25 -14.60 -9.35
CA GLU A 170 -13.04 -14.42 -10.16
C GLU A 170 -11.79 -14.14 -9.32
N ALA A 171 -11.97 -13.60 -8.10
CA ALA A 171 -10.87 -13.28 -7.19
C ALA A 171 -10.41 -14.49 -6.35
N GLU A 172 -11.16 -15.60 -6.34
CA GLU A 172 -10.91 -16.78 -5.47
C GLU A 172 -9.48 -17.33 -5.55
N PRO A 173 -8.82 -17.39 -6.72
CA PRO A 173 -7.43 -17.86 -6.80
C PRO A 173 -6.43 -17.04 -5.98
N PHE A 174 -6.80 -15.80 -5.62
CA PHE A 174 -5.98 -14.84 -4.90
C PHE A 174 -6.52 -14.47 -3.51
N MET A 175 -7.64 -15.09 -3.11
CA MET A 175 -8.16 -15.00 -1.75
C MET A 175 -7.40 -15.96 -0.86
#